data_AF-A0A0A8XQK5-F1
#
_entry.id   AF-A0A0A8XQK5-F1
#
_cell.length_a   1.000
_cell.length_b   1.000
_cell.length_c   1.000
_cell.angle_alpha   90.00
_cell.angle_beta   90.00
_cell.angle_gamma   90.00
#
_symmetry.space_group_name_H-M   'P 1'
#
loop_
_entity.id
_entity.type
_entity.pdbx_description
1 polymer ?
#
loop_
_entity_poly.entity_id
_entity_poly.type
_entity_poly.pdbx_seq_one_letter_code
_entity_poly.pdbx_strand_id
1 'polypeptide(L)'
;MVAESIAQRVTMDLNCLRIVDCITGTNNRSKFLRSQLALQLLKISFGLKVANVEKILKLVTSINVKEKECDFFRLYVCLGLMDNLLFSSDAFRDKTMLVDSWRNYLRNCSTQIGCTNWSFYAPKVRNKASYLLQGATLKRCSDDGNMSGR
;
A
#
# COMPACT_ATOMS: atom_id res chain seq x y z
N MET A 1 -11.59 16.89 5.81
CA MET A 1 -12.19 15.56 6.10
C MET A 1 -11.45 14.87 7.27
N VAL A 2 -12.07 13.91 7.96
CA VAL A 2 -11.47 13.20 9.11
C VAL A 2 -10.10 12.58 8.78
N ALA A 3 -9.98 11.88 7.64
CA ALA A 3 -8.73 11.26 7.20
C ALA A 3 -7.57 12.27 7.03
N GLU A 4 -7.86 13.44 6.46
CA GLU A 4 -6.87 14.50 6.25
C GLU A 4 -6.41 15.12 7.57
N SER A 5 -7.35 15.37 8.48
CA SER A 5 -7.05 15.88 9.82
C SER A 5 -6.14 14.93 10.61
N ILE A 6 -6.39 13.62 10.51
CA ILE A 6 -5.53 12.60 11.13
C ILE A 6 -4.15 12.61 10.45
N ALA A 7 -4.09 12.53 9.11
CA ALA A 7 -2.85 12.44 8.36
C ALA A 7 -1.89 13.63 8.62
N GLN A 8 -2.42 14.85 8.80
CA GLN A 8 -1.62 16.04 9.12
C GLN A 8 -0.91 15.97 10.49
N ARG A 9 -1.36 15.10 11.40
CA ARG A 9 -0.80 14.95 12.75
C ARG A 9 0.11 13.73 12.90
N VAL A 10 0.30 12.98 11.82
CA VAL A 10 1.01 11.69 11.85
C VAL A 10 2.32 11.81 11.08
N THR A 11 3.41 11.40 11.73
CA THR A 11 4.73 11.32 11.13
C THR A 11 4.80 10.18 10.11
N MET A 12 5.58 10.36 9.03
CA MET A 12 5.74 9.37 7.97
C MET A 12 6.74 8.27 8.39
N ASP A 13 6.36 7.49 9.41
CA ASP A 13 7.15 6.41 9.98
C ASP A 13 6.27 5.16 10.22
N LEU A 14 6.74 4.19 11.01
CA LEU A 14 5.97 2.98 11.30
C LEU A 14 4.64 3.25 12.03
N ASN A 15 4.49 4.38 12.71
CA ASN A 15 3.24 4.75 13.38
C ASN A 15 2.14 5.06 12.38
N CYS A 16 2.46 5.61 11.20
CA CYS A 16 1.43 5.84 10.19
C CYS A 16 0.80 4.53 9.71
N LEU A 17 1.59 3.45 9.60
CA LEU A 17 1.07 2.12 9.30
C LEU A 17 0.18 1.61 10.44
N ARG A 18 0.65 1.72 11.70
CA ARG A 18 -0.12 1.30 12.88
C ARG A 18 -1.48 1.99 12.97
N ILE A 19 -1.54 3.28 12.66
CA ILE A 19 -2.79 4.05 12.71
C ILE A 19 -3.75 3.61 11.60
N VAL A 20 -3.24 3.26 10.41
CA VAL A 20 -4.08 2.71 9.35
C VAL A 20 -4.57 1.30 9.74
N ASP A 21 -3.68 0.44 10.22
CA ASP A 21 -3.98 -0.94 10.56
C ASP A 21 -4.90 -1.06 11.81
N CYS A 22 -4.86 -0.10 12.74
CA CYS A 22 -5.72 -0.11 13.93
C CYS A 22 -7.20 0.23 13.63
N ILE A 23 -7.51 0.72 12.43
CA ILE A 23 -8.90 0.85 11.97
C ILE A 23 -9.36 -0.58 11.63
N THR A 24 -9.87 -1.36 12.58
CA THR A 24 -10.17 -2.79 12.37
C THR A 24 -11.59 -3.09 11.88
N GLY A 25 -12.47 -2.09 11.83
CA GLY A 25 -13.87 -2.28 11.46
C GLY A 25 -14.05 -2.92 10.07
N THR A 26 -15.01 -3.84 9.95
CA THR A 26 -15.32 -4.58 8.72
C THR A 26 -16.41 -3.93 7.85
N ASN A 27 -17.05 -2.87 8.34
CA ASN A 27 -18.08 -2.15 7.60
C ASN A 27 -17.50 -1.25 6.50
N ASN A 28 -18.34 -0.83 5.56
CA ASN A 28 -17.92 -0.02 4.42
C ASN A 28 -17.30 1.32 4.84
N ARG A 29 -17.81 1.93 5.93
CA ARG A 29 -17.31 3.21 6.44
C ARG A 29 -15.88 3.10 6.97
N SER A 30 -15.56 2.08 7.77
CA SER A 30 -14.22 1.86 8.32
C SER A 30 -13.23 1.44 7.24
N LYS A 31 -13.66 0.56 6.32
CA LYS A 31 -12.88 0.17 5.12
C LYS A 31 -12.51 1.39 4.26
N PHE A 32 -13.49 2.25 3.99
CA PHE A 32 -13.28 3.49 3.24
C PHE A 32 -12.38 4.47 3.99
N LEU A 33 -12.59 4.65 5.30
CA LEU A 33 -11.72 5.50 6.12
C LEU A 33 -10.26 5.02 6.10
N ARG A 34 -10.03 3.71 6.22
CA ARG A 34 -8.68 3.12 6.15
C ARG A 34 -7.99 3.43 4.81
N SER A 35 -8.70 3.23 3.70
CA SER A 35 -8.23 3.57 2.36
C SER A 35 -7.94 5.07 2.19
N GLN A 36 -8.86 5.93 2.64
CA GLN A 36 -8.70 7.38 2.55
C GLN A 36 -7.57 7.92 3.43
N LEU A 37 -7.37 7.35 4.62
CA LEU A 37 -6.25 7.74 5.48
C LEU A 37 -4.91 7.40 4.82
N ALA A 38 -4.80 6.20 4.24
CA ALA A 38 -3.62 5.81 3.49
C ALA A 38 -3.36 6.74 2.29
N LEU A 39 -4.41 7.15 1.57
CA LEU A 39 -4.32 8.12 0.48
C LEU A 39 -3.74 9.47 0.95
N GLN A 40 -4.23 10.01 2.08
CA GLN A 40 -3.77 11.29 2.61
C GLN A 40 -2.32 11.22 3.11
N LEU A 41 -1.93 10.10 3.74
CA LEU A 41 -0.54 9.88 4.14
C LEU A 41 0.38 9.81 2.92
N LEU A 42 0.02 9.07 1.87
CA LEU A 42 0.78 9.04 0.62
C LEU A 42 0.86 10.42 -0.04
N LYS A 43 -0.24 11.19 -0.04
CA LYS A 43 -0.29 12.58 -0.52
C LYS A 43 0.78 13.43 0.19
N ILE A 44 0.86 13.35 1.52
CA ILE A 44 1.85 14.07 2.33
C ILE A 44 3.27 13.57 2.04
N SER A 45 3.50 12.25 1.98
CA SER A 45 4.82 11.65 1.72
C SER A 45 5.44 12.14 0.41
N PHE A 46 4.62 12.40 -0.62
CA PHE A 46 5.07 12.87 -1.93
C PHE A 46 4.89 14.39 -2.14
N GLY A 47 4.51 15.15 -1.11
CA GLY A 47 4.34 16.61 -1.21
C GLY A 47 3.25 17.05 -2.20
N LEU A 48 2.22 16.23 -2.39
CA LEU A 48 1.17 16.50 -3.38
C LEU A 48 0.09 17.43 -2.81
N LYS A 49 -0.34 18.41 -3.61
CA LYS A 49 -1.49 19.27 -3.26
C LYS A 49 -2.83 18.53 -3.37
N VAL A 50 -2.97 17.67 -4.37
CA VAL A 50 -4.19 16.91 -4.67
C VAL A 50 -3.87 15.42 -4.70
N ALA A 51 -4.69 14.63 -4.02
CA ALA A 51 -4.59 13.18 -4.03
C ALA A 51 -5.23 12.61 -5.30
N ASN A 52 -4.39 12.11 -6.22
CA ASN A 52 -4.82 11.27 -7.34
C ASN A 52 -4.11 9.92 -7.21
N VAL A 53 -4.89 8.84 -7.15
CA VAL A 53 -4.40 7.47 -6.93
C VAL A 53 -3.49 7.00 -8.05
N GLU A 54 -3.79 7.31 -9.31
CA GLU A 54 -2.93 6.98 -10.46
C GLU A 54 -1.60 7.70 -10.38
N LYS A 55 -1.62 8.98 -10.01
CA LYS A 55 -0.41 9.79 -9.84
C LYS A 55 0.45 9.25 -8.69
N ILE A 56 -0.18 8.91 -7.57
CA ILE A 56 0.51 8.32 -6.41
C ILE A 56 1.09 6.97 -6.77
N LEU A 57 0.33 6.10 -7.45
CA LEU A 57 0.83 4.82 -7.92
C LEU A 57 2.06 5.00 -8.80
N LYS A 58 2.02 5.92 -9.78
CA LYS A 58 3.17 6.22 -10.65
C LYS A 58 4.40 6.66 -9.87
N LEU A 59 4.24 7.48 -8.81
CA LEU A 59 5.35 7.93 -7.97
C LEU A 59 5.93 6.81 -7.11
N VAL A 60 5.07 5.93 -6.56
CA VAL A 60 5.53 4.76 -5.81
C VAL A 60 6.26 3.79 -6.75
N THR A 61 5.69 3.50 -7.93
CA THR A 61 6.29 2.55 -8.87
C THR A 61 7.54 3.08 -9.57
N SER A 62 7.78 4.39 -9.56
CA SER A 62 9.04 4.97 -10.04
C SER A 62 10.22 4.80 -9.07
N ILE A 63 9.99 4.37 -7.82
CA ILE A 63 11.08 4.12 -6.87
C ILE A 63 11.85 2.88 -7.34
N ASN A 64 13.09 3.09 -7.76
CA ASN A 64 13.95 2.05 -8.31
C ASN A 64 14.75 1.35 -7.20
N VAL A 65 14.37 0.10 -6.92
CA VAL A 65 14.99 -0.71 -5.86
C VAL A 65 16.43 -1.15 -6.14
N LYS A 66 16.93 -0.94 -7.37
CA LYS A 66 18.32 -1.22 -7.75
C LYS A 66 19.26 -0.06 -7.50
N GLU A 67 18.73 1.15 -7.28
CA GLU A 67 19.56 2.31 -6.96
C GLU A 67 20.21 2.14 -5.59
N LYS A 68 21.50 2.46 -5.51
CA LYS A 68 22.28 2.34 -4.27
C LYS A 68 21.71 3.19 -3.13
N GLU A 69 21.19 4.37 -3.48
CA GLU A 69 20.61 5.35 -2.55
C GLU A 69 19.09 5.16 -2.36
N CYS A 70 18.53 4.00 -2.76
CA CYS A 70 17.11 3.73 -2.56
C CYS A 70 16.77 3.72 -1.06
N ASP A 71 15.87 4.61 -0.65
CA ASP A 71 15.34 4.65 0.71
C ASP A 71 14.36 3.50 0.94
N PHE A 72 14.89 2.36 1.39
CA PHE A 72 14.10 1.18 1.71
C PHE A 72 13.15 1.38 2.90
N PHE A 73 13.45 2.31 3.81
CA PHE A 73 12.56 2.60 4.94
C PHE A 73 11.29 3.27 4.43
N ARG A 74 11.44 4.33 3.65
CA ARG A 74 10.31 5.03 3.04
C ARG A 74 9.54 4.12 2.10
N LEU A 75 10.23 3.29 1.31
CA LEU A 75 9.57 2.30 0.45
C LEU A 75 8.75 1.31 1.28
N TYR A 76 9.26 0.79 2.40
CA TYR A 76 8.52 -0.12 3.28
C TYR A 76 7.20 0.47 3.79
N VAL A 77 7.22 1.76 4.14
CA VAL A 77 6.03 2.52 4.55
C VAL A 77 5.08 2.70 3.36
N CYS A 78 5.57 3.16 2.21
CA CYS A 78 4.79 3.30 0.98
C CYS A 78 4.12 1.99 0.57
N LEU A 79 4.80 0.84 0.71
CA LEU A 79 4.21 -0.47 0.42
C LEU A 79 2.96 -0.74 1.27
N GLY A 80 3.04 -0.49 2.58
CA GLY A 80 1.90 -0.73 3.47
C GLY A 80 0.75 0.25 3.24
N LEU A 81 1.05 1.52 2.98
CA LEU A 81 0.02 2.51 2.70
C LEU A 81 -0.66 2.26 1.34
N MET A 82 0.10 1.95 0.30
CA MET A 82 -0.46 1.73 -1.04
C MET A 82 -1.35 0.49 -1.08
N ASP A 83 -0.96 -0.58 -0.37
CA ASP A 83 -1.79 -1.78 -0.27
C ASP A 83 -3.11 -1.50 0.48
N ASN A 84 -3.03 -0.78 1.60
CA ASN A 84 -4.21 -0.33 2.34
C ASN A 84 -5.11 0.58 1.49
N LEU A 85 -4.53 1.49 0.70
CA LEU A 85 -5.28 2.36 -0.22
C LEU A 85 -6.08 1.53 -1.22
N LEU A 86 -5.43 0.59 -1.91
CA LEU A 86 -6.04 -0.16 -3.00
C LEU A 86 -7.02 -1.24 -2.52
N PHE A 87 -6.74 -1.89 -1.38
CA PHE A 87 -7.47 -3.11 -1.00
C PHE A 87 -8.27 -3.02 0.29
N SER A 88 -8.21 -1.93 1.07
CA SER A 88 -9.04 -1.81 2.27
C SER A 88 -10.52 -1.66 1.96
N SER A 89 -10.86 -1.04 0.82
CA SER A 89 -12.24 -0.82 0.37
C SER A 89 -12.40 -1.29 -1.07
N ASP A 90 -13.64 -1.53 -1.51
CA ASP A 90 -13.91 -2.01 -2.87
C ASP A 90 -13.82 -0.90 -3.94
N ALA A 91 -13.50 0.34 -3.56
CA ALA A 91 -13.44 1.51 -4.45
C ALA A 91 -12.46 1.39 -5.63
N PHE A 92 -11.48 0.49 -5.54
CA PHE A 92 -10.46 0.26 -6.58
C PHE A 92 -10.43 -1.18 -7.11
N ARG A 93 -11.37 -2.03 -6.68
CA ARG A 93 -11.39 -3.46 -7.03
C ARG A 93 -11.49 -3.67 -8.54
N ASP A 94 -12.34 -2.90 -9.21
CA ASP A 94 -12.61 -3.03 -10.65
C ASP A 94 -11.60 -2.26 -11.51
N LYS A 95 -10.69 -1.51 -10.89
CA LYS A 95 -9.65 -0.75 -11.61
C LYS A 95 -8.44 -1.64 -11.87
N THR A 96 -8.62 -2.62 -12.76
CA THR A 96 -7.63 -3.65 -13.10
C THR A 96 -6.25 -3.07 -13.40
N MET A 97 -6.17 -1.98 -14.18
CA MET A 97 -4.88 -1.34 -14.51
C MET A 97 -4.09 -0.88 -13.27
N LEU A 98 -4.77 -0.34 -12.24
CA LEU A 98 -4.12 0.07 -10.99
C LEU A 98 -3.62 -1.14 -10.21
N VAL A 99 -4.47 -2.17 -10.11
CA VAL A 99 -4.18 -3.40 -9.38
C VAL A 99 -3.02 -4.15 -10.02
N ASP A 100 -3.00 -4.26 -11.35
CA ASP A 100 -1.96 -4.98 -12.09
C ASP A 100 -0.64 -4.23 -12.06
N SER A 101 -0.66 -2.91 -12.21
CA SER A 101 0.53 -2.06 -12.05
C SER A 101 1.12 -2.19 -10.65
N TRP A 102 0.28 -2.23 -9.62
CA TRP A 102 0.71 -2.45 -8.24
C TRP A 102 1.33 -3.84 -8.03
N ARG A 103 0.66 -4.89 -8.50
CA ARG A 103 1.16 -6.27 -8.40
C ARG A 103 2.50 -6.45 -9.12
N ASN A 104 2.65 -5.85 -10.29
CA ASN A 104 3.91 -5.88 -11.03
C ASN A 104 5.04 -5.20 -10.26
N TYR A 105 4.76 -4.06 -9.62
CA TYR A 105 5.73 -3.39 -8.78
C TYR A 105 6.12 -4.20 -7.54
N LEU A 106 5.16 -4.84 -6.86
CA LEU A 106 5.43 -5.76 -5.75
C LEU A 106 6.34 -6.92 -6.19
N ARG A 107 6.08 -7.50 -7.36
CA ARG A 107 6.94 -8.55 -7.94
C ARG A 107 8.36 -8.05 -8.21
N ASN A 108 8.51 -6.82 -8.70
CA ASN A 108 9.83 -6.22 -8.88
C ASN A 108 10.55 -6.03 -7.53
N CYS A 109 9.85 -5.52 -6.50
CA CYS A 109 10.43 -5.36 -5.16
C CYS A 109 10.86 -6.70 -4.54
N SER A 110 10.08 -7.77 -4.74
CA SER A 110 10.42 -9.07 -4.18
C SER A 110 11.57 -9.79 -4.90
N THR A 111 11.75 -9.53 -6.20
CA THR A 111 12.74 -10.25 -7.04
C THR A 111 14.02 -9.47 -7.30
N GLN A 112 13.96 -8.14 -7.37
CA GLN A 112 15.09 -7.31 -7.79
C GLN A 112 15.93 -6.79 -6.61
N ILE A 113 15.43 -6.87 -5.37
CA ILE A 113 16.21 -6.58 -4.17
C ILE A 113 17.10 -7.79 -3.87
N GLY A 114 18.39 -7.68 -4.19
CA GLY A 114 19.37 -8.74 -3.99
C GLY A 114 19.42 -9.26 -2.55
N CYS A 115 19.65 -10.57 -2.38
CA CYS A 115 19.82 -11.21 -1.08
C CYS A 115 21.02 -10.68 -0.29
N THR A 116 21.99 -10.11 -1.00
CA THR A 116 23.23 -9.52 -0.48
C THR A 116 23.08 -8.03 -0.12
N ASN A 117 21.92 -7.41 -0.35
CA ASN A 117 21.68 -6.04 0.07
C ASN A 117 21.35 -6.02 1.58
N TRP A 118 22.36 -5.69 2.39
CA TRP A 118 22.29 -5.66 3.85
C TRP A 118 21.78 -4.34 4.43
N SER A 119 21.34 -3.40 3.60
CA SER A 119 20.61 -2.22 4.10
C SER A 119 19.44 -2.68 4.97
N PHE A 120 19.34 -2.18 6.20
CA PHE A 120 18.48 -2.74 7.26
C PHE A 120 17.02 -2.99 6.86
N TYR A 121 16.48 -2.17 5.94
CA TYR A 121 15.11 -2.32 5.42
C TYR A 121 15.00 -3.08 4.09
N ALA A 122 16.07 -3.32 3.35
CA ALA A 122 16.00 -4.01 2.06
C ALA A 122 15.41 -5.43 2.18
N PRO A 123 15.83 -6.29 3.12
CA PRO A 123 15.16 -7.57 3.35
C PRO A 123 13.69 -7.43 3.77
N LYS A 124 13.37 -6.40 4.58
CA LYS A 124 12.00 -6.14 5.05
C LYS A 124 11.07 -5.75 3.91
N VAL A 125 11.53 -4.91 2.98
CA VAL A 125 10.80 -4.54 1.76
C VAL A 125 10.56 -5.77 0.89
N ARG A 126 11.60 -6.57 0.65
CA ARG A 126 11.51 -7.80 -0.15
C ARG A 126 10.46 -8.76 0.40
N ASN A 127 10.53 -9.04 1.71
CA ASN A 127 9.62 -9.95 2.39
C ASN A 127 8.19 -9.40 2.43
N LYS A 128 8.02 -8.10 2.73
CA LYS A 128 6.71 -7.44 2.71
C LYS A 128 6.09 -7.49 1.31
N ALA A 129 6.85 -7.20 0.27
CA ALA A 129 6.36 -7.24 -1.09
C ALA A 129 5.89 -8.65 -1.49
N SER A 130 6.66 -9.69 -1.12
CA SER A 130 6.26 -11.09 -1.31
C SER A 130 4.96 -11.42 -0.57
N TYR A 131 4.85 -11.02 0.71
CA TYR A 131 3.66 -11.23 1.52
C TYR A 131 2.41 -10.56 0.92
N LEU A 132 2.51 -9.28 0.51
CA LEU A 132 1.40 -8.55 -0.10
C LEU A 132 0.95 -9.17 -1.43
N LEU A 133 1.91 -9.63 -2.24
CA LEU A 133 1.63 -10.30 -3.51
C LEU A 133 0.84 -11.61 -3.31
N GLN A 134 1.17 -12.37 -2.25
CA GLN A 134 0.42 -13.58 -1.86
C GLN A 134 -0.97 -13.25 -1.31
N GLY A 135 -1.09 -12.25 -0.43
CA GLY A 135 -2.37 -11.83 0.14
C GLY A 135 -3.39 -11.34 -0.90
N ALA A 136 -2.92 -10.65 -1.94
CA ALA A 136 -3.74 -10.23 -3.08
C ALA A 136 -4.27 -11.42 -3.91
N THR A 137 -3.60 -12.58 -3.83
CA THR A 137 -4.01 -13.82 -4.50
C THR A 137 -5.04 -14.57 -3.65
N LEU A 138 -4.85 -14.63 -2.34
CA LEU A 138 -5.77 -15.28 -1.39
C LEU A 138 -7.15 -14.57 -1.32
N LYS A 139 -7.17 -13.24 -1.36
CA LYS A 139 -8.42 -12.46 -1.28
C LYS A 139 -9.36 -12.68 -2.47
N ARG A 140 -8.86 -13.14 -3.63
CA ARG A 140 -9.72 -13.56 -4.75
C ARG A 140 -10.48 -14.86 -4.43
N CYS A 141 -9.87 -15.83 -3.74
CA CYS A 141 -10.53 -17.10 -3.44
C CYS A 141 -11.64 -17.00 -2.39
N SER A 142 -11.56 -16.06 -1.44
CA SER A 142 -12.55 -15.96 -0.36
C SER A 142 -13.87 -15.31 -0.79
N ASP A 143 -13.87 -14.48 -1.83
CA ASP A 143 -15.08 -13.80 -2.30
C ASP A 143 -15.90 -14.63 -3.30
N ASP A 144 -15.28 -15.59 -4.00
CA ASP A 144 -16.01 -16.53 -4.87
C ASP A 144 -16.87 -17.53 -4.07
N GLY A 145 -16.59 -17.70 -2.77
CA GLY A 145 -17.33 -18.60 -1.88
C GLY A 145 -18.62 -18.03 -1.27
N ASN A 146 -18.95 -16.75 -1.50
CA ASN A 146 -20.10 -16.09 -0.85
C ASN A 146 -21.25 -15.71 -1.79
N MET A 147 -21.24 -16.20 -3.04
CA MET A 147 -22.38 -16.10 -3.98
C MET A 147 -23.22 -17.39 -3.98
N SER A 148 -23.58 -17.89 -2.80
CA SER A 148 -24.69 -18.85 -2.66
C SER A 148 -25.27 -18.77 -1.25
N GLY A 149 -26.49 -18.27 -1.15
CA GLY A 149 -27.29 -18.39 0.07
C GLY A 149 -27.84 -17.09 0.65
N ARG A 150 -28.78 -16.44 -0.04
CA ARG A 150 -30.16 -16.21 0.41
C ARG A 150 -30.95 -15.42 -0.62
#